data_AF-A0A7C2VAJ9-F1
#
_entry.id   AF-A0A7C2VAJ9-F1
#
_cell.length_a   1.000
_cell.length_b   1.000
_cell.length_c   1.000
_cell.angle_alpha   90.00
_cell.angle_beta   90.00
_cell.angle_gamma   90.00
#
_symmetry.space_group_name_H-M   'P 1'
#
loop_
_entity.id
_entity.type
_entity.pdbx_description
1 polymer ?
#
loop_
_entity_poly.entity_id
_entity_poly.type
_entity_poly.pdbx_seq_one_letter_code
_entity_poly.pdbx_strand_id
1 'polypeptide(L)'
;MKGLKTICPSNNEEYDGIVLSDSRCDSPLMIEIGGAEWKVLHDVPSIWRYSNLMPKFSETVTRGEGFTPLRRWSEKDIYLKLEGFNPTGTYMDRGSSVLASFFKTYKPNDSAIIRYSKDFAISAATYLTPSHRTKVVIEDPLKADPEELTSLVYLNAELCTERYREAISYDNPLTIEGLKTIIFEIVERGITEGKILVPSESGVLALSIWKGIKDLEKANFETNFKIIAAVLEDNYPSYLKNIEGIQIEKIKLNELIDNFIELARKGVKVKLVSALGVALAMKLGEGIVIVTGESKGVNLRGSQSFWNDIKKDIAKALEGKKGMTAYEIWRELKEKYTLRGIYKALESLEAEGIVISFFEMRKNKKVRKYSLFPS
;
A
#
# COMPACT_ATOMS: atom_id res chain seq x y z
N MET A 1 14.93 -2.26 -19.65
CA MET A 1 13.86 -3.21 -20.01
C MET A 1 14.36 -4.55 -20.55
N LYS A 2 15.55 -4.68 -21.15
CA LYS A 2 16.07 -5.98 -21.62
C LYS A 2 16.01 -7.04 -20.52
N GLY A 3 15.36 -8.16 -20.80
CA GLY A 3 15.26 -9.33 -19.90
C GLY A 3 14.01 -9.38 -19.01
N LEU A 4 13.20 -8.31 -18.94
CA LEU A 4 11.88 -8.37 -18.30
C LEU A 4 10.83 -8.73 -19.33
N LYS A 5 9.90 -9.59 -18.93
CA LYS A 5 8.72 -9.96 -19.71
C LYS A 5 7.47 -9.66 -18.92
N THR A 6 6.42 -9.31 -19.64
CA THR A 6 5.06 -9.22 -19.09
C THR A 6 4.23 -10.35 -19.68
N ILE A 7 3.36 -10.98 -18.89
CA ILE A 7 2.51 -12.09 -19.33
C ILE A 7 1.05 -11.79 -18.98
N CYS A 8 0.12 -12.08 -19.91
CA CYS A 8 -1.31 -12.12 -19.60
C CYS A 8 -1.67 -13.51 -19.03
N PRO A 9 -2.14 -13.61 -17.77
CA PRO A 9 -2.43 -14.91 -17.16
C PRO A 9 -3.63 -15.64 -17.76
N SER A 10 -4.50 -14.92 -18.50
CA SER A 10 -5.68 -15.54 -19.13
C SER A 10 -5.37 -16.26 -20.43
N ASN A 11 -4.41 -15.78 -21.23
CA ASN A 11 -4.12 -16.30 -22.57
C ASN A 11 -2.65 -16.71 -22.77
N ASN A 12 -1.79 -16.52 -21.76
CA ASN A 12 -0.34 -16.75 -21.80
C ASN A 12 0.41 -15.97 -22.89
N GLU A 13 -0.15 -14.86 -23.39
CA GLU A 13 0.56 -13.95 -24.30
C GLU A 13 1.71 -13.28 -23.55
N GLU A 14 2.91 -13.36 -24.13
CA GLU A 14 4.13 -12.74 -23.60
C GLU A 14 4.44 -11.45 -24.35
N TYR A 15 4.84 -10.42 -23.61
CA TYR A 15 5.28 -9.13 -24.13
C TYR A 15 6.70 -8.85 -23.67
N ASP A 16 7.51 -8.32 -24.58
CA ASP A 16 8.84 -7.84 -24.24
C ASP A 16 8.76 -6.55 -23.43
N GLY A 17 9.40 -6.53 -22.26
CA GLY A 17 9.41 -5.39 -21.35
C GLY A 17 8.21 -5.35 -20.39
N ILE A 18 7.92 -4.15 -19.90
CA ILE A 18 6.82 -3.90 -18.96
C ILE A 18 5.66 -3.27 -19.72
N VAL A 19 4.58 -4.02 -19.91
CA VAL A 19 3.33 -3.54 -20.51
C VAL A 19 2.32 -3.30 -19.39
N LEU A 20 1.77 -2.08 -19.29
CA LEU A 20 0.94 -1.69 -18.15
C LEU A 20 -0.52 -2.15 -18.25
N SER A 21 -1.01 -2.42 -19.46
CA SER A 21 -2.35 -2.94 -19.71
C SER A 21 -2.45 -3.51 -21.13
N ASP A 22 -3.40 -4.43 -21.36
CA ASP A 22 -3.81 -4.86 -22.70
C ASP A 22 -5.34 -4.93 -22.77
N SER A 23 -5.94 -4.18 -23.70
CA SER A 23 -7.38 -4.17 -23.95
C SER A 23 -7.96 -5.51 -24.44
N ARG A 24 -7.11 -6.48 -24.79
CA ARG A 24 -7.49 -7.82 -25.22
C ARG A 24 -7.48 -8.84 -24.08
N CYS A 25 -6.95 -8.47 -22.91
CA CYS A 25 -6.80 -9.35 -21.76
C CYS A 25 -7.80 -8.93 -20.67
N ASP A 26 -8.69 -9.85 -20.27
CA ASP A 26 -9.65 -9.65 -19.17
C ASP A 26 -8.99 -9.76 -17.77
N SER A 27 -7.66 -9.88 -17.71
CA SER A 27 -6.88 -10.01 -16.48
C SER A 27 -5.78 -8.97 -16.38
N PRO A 28 -5.41 -8.57 -15.16
CA PRO A 28 -4.16 -7.86 -14.93
C PRO A 28 -2.97 -8.63 -15.50
N LEU A 29 -2.11 -7.92 -16.24
CA LEU A 29 -0.84 -8.47 -16.71
C LEU A 29 0.12 -8.67 -15.52
N MET A 30 1.09 -9.58 -15.65
CA MET A 30 2.09 -9.86 -14.61
C MET A 30 3.51 -9.75 -15.14
N ILE A 31 4.43 -9.23 -14.33
CA ILE A 31 5.86 -9.18 -14.68
C ILE A 31 6.53 -10.49 -14.26
N GLU A 32 7.24 -11.12 -15.19
CA GLU A 32 8.11 -12.26 -14.90
C GLU A 32 9.50 -11.78 -14.47
N ILE A 33 9.99 -12.37 -13.38
CA ILE A 33 11.30 -12.06 -12.80
C ILE A 33 12.21 -13.29 -13.00
N GLY A 34 13.25 -13.13 -13.81
CA GLY A 34 14.27 -14.16 -14.01
C GLY A 34 15.32 -14.18 -12.89
N GLY A 35 15.82 -15.36 -12.55
CA GLY A 35 16.96 -15.54 -11.64
C GLY A 35 16.71 -15.08 -10.20
N ALA A 36 15.46 -15.20 -9.73
CA ALA A 36 15.01 -14.69 -8.45
C ALA A 36 15.50 -15.60 -7.29
N GLU A 37 15.92 -15.00 -6.18
CA GLU A 37 16.38 -15.70 -4.96
C GLU A 37 15.65 -15.13 -3.74
N TRP A 38 15.20 -16.00 -2.83
CA TRP A 38 14.65 -15.56 -1.55
C TRP A 38 15.76 -15.07 -0.63
N LYS A 39 15.96 -13.76 -0.61
CA LYS A 39 16.92 -13.07 0.27
C LYS A 39 16.33 -11.76 0.77
N VAL A 40 16.35 -11.57 2.09
CA VAL A 40 15.87 -10.37 2.74
C VAL A 40 17.03 -9.44 3.08
N LEU A 41 16.98 -8.20 2.58
CA LEU A 41 17.95 -7.16 2.92
C LEU A 41 17.51 -6.48 4.23
N HIS A 42 18.00 -6.99 5.36
CA HIS A 42 17.45 -6.62 6.67
C HIS A 42 17.67 -5.15 7.07
N ASP A 43 18.64 -4.48 6.46
CA ASP A 43 18.99 -3.08 6.64
C ASP A 43 18.09 -2.10 5.84
N VAL A 44 17.31 -2.60 4.88
CA VAL A 44 16.40 -1.78 4.05
C VAL A 44 15.03 -1.66 4.73
N PRO A 45 14.57 -0.46 5.12
CA PRO A 45 13.35 -0.25 5.89
C PRO A 45 12.09 -0.07 5.02
N SER A 46 11.99 -0.79 3.90
CA SER A 46 10.84 -0.73 2.98
C SER A 46 10.60 -2.05 2.27
N ILE A 47 9.62 -2.11 1.37
CA ILE A 47 9.39 -3.30 0.52
C ILE A 47 10.59 -3.67 -0.35
N TRP A 48 11.46 -2.71 -0.64
CA TRP A 48 12.69 -2.91 -1.43
C TRP A 48 13.69 -3.86 -0.77
N ARG A 49 13.46 -4.23 0.48
CA ARG A 49 14.19 -5.32 1.13
C ARG A 49 14.00 -6.68 0.47
N TYR A 50 12.92 -6.84 -0.31
CA TYR A 50 12.64 -8.03 -1.12
C TYR A 50 13.04 -7.83 -2.57
N SER A 51 13.94 -6.88 -2.87
CA SER A 51 14.29 -6.51 -4.25
C SER A 51 14.81 -7.68 -5.10
N ASN A 52 15.28 -8.78 -4.52
CA ASN A 52 15.69 -9.99 -5.25
C ASN A 52 14.52 -10.73 -5.91
N LEU A 53 13.31 -10.53 -5.41
CA LEU A 53 12.07 -11.02 -6.01
C LEU A 53 11.25 -9.86 -6.59
N MET A 54 11.84 -8.72 -6.97
CA MET A 54 11.13 -7.59 -7.57
C MET A 54 11.84 -7.09 -8.84
N PRO A 55 11.16 -6.34 -9.73
CA PRO A 55 11.81 -5.73 -10.88
C PRO A 55 12.94 -4.81 -10.44
N LYS A 56 14.04 -4.82 -11.22
CA LYS A 56 15.21 -3.97 -10.94
C LYS A 56 15.07 -2.61 -11.61
N PHE A 57 15.40 -1.58 -10.85
CA PHE A 57 15.33 -0.17 -11.22
C PHE A 57 16.70 0.48 -10.96
N SER A 58 17.05 1.53 -11.71
CA SER A 58 18.30 2.27 -11.47
C SER A 58 18.23 3.08 -10.18
N GLU A 59 17.02 3.50 -9.81
CA GLU A 59 16.73 4.23 -8.58
C GLU A 59 15.39 3.72 -8.02
N THR A 60 15.35 3.40 -6.72
CA THR A 60 14.13 2.99 -6.03
C THR A 60 13.55 4.18 -5.26
N VAL A 61 12.32 4.57 -5.59
CA VAL A 61 11.54 5.55 -4.83
C VAL A 61 10.91 4.84 -3.65
N THR A 62 11.02 5.40 -2.44
CA THR A 62 10.38 4.83 -1.25
C THR A 62 10.01 5.92 -0.27
N ARG A 63 8.94 5.70 0.49
CA ARG A 63 8.58 6.47 1.68
C ARG A 63 8.59 5.58 2.92
N GLY A 64 9.26 4.43 2.85
CA GLY A 64 9.21 3.42 3.89
C GLY A 64 7.81 2.81 4.01
N GLU A 65 7.20 2.44 2.91
CA GLU A 65 6.08 1.50 2.84
C GLU A 65 6.50 0.08 3.25
N GLY A 66 5.54 -0.74 3.64
CA GLY A 66 5.79 -2.06 4.19
C GLY A 66 6.22 -2.07 5.67
N PHE A 67 6.61 -3.25 6.16
CA PHE A 67 6.77 -3.59 7.57
C PHE A 67 5.53 -3.33 8.42
N THR A 68 4.36 -3.53 7.83
CA THR A 68 3.11 -3.27 8.51
C THR A 68 2.88 -4.27 9.65
N PRO A 69 2.20 -3.88 10.74
CA PRO A 69 1.94 -4.79 11.85
C PRO A 69 1.17 -6.05 11.42
N LEU A 70 1.58 -7.21 11.93
CA LEU A 70 0.76 -8.42 11.97
C LEU A 70 0.42 -8.66 13.43
N ARG A 71 -0.86 -8.58 13.78
CA ARG A 71 -1.32 -8.67 15.17
C ARG A 71 -2.25 -9.85 15.33
N ARG A 72 -2.04 -10.64 16.39
CA ARG A 72 -3.05 -11.58 16.86
C ARG A 72 -4.25 -10.78 17.38
N TRP A 73 -5.46 -11.11 16.93
CA TRP A 73 -6.66 -10.32 17.23
C TRP A 73 -7.62 -11.00 18.20
N SER A 74 -7.55 -12.31 18.32
CA SER A 74 -8.45 -13.09 19.20
C SER A 74 -7.68 -14.18 19.93
N GLU A 75 -8.34 -14.86 20.86
CA GLU A 75 -7.81 -16.09 21.47
C GLU A 75 -7.69 -17.25 20.46
N LYS A 76 -8.49 -17.20 19.38
CA LYS A 76 -8.35 -18.04 18.20
C LYS A 76 -7.17 -17.59 17.34
N ASP A 77 -6.70 -18.45 16.43
CA ASP A 77 -5.55 -18.20 15.55
C ASP A 77 -5.91 -17.29 14.36
N ILE A 78 -6.45 -16.12 14.68
CA ILE A 78 -6.78 -15.04 13.76
C ILE A 78 -5.77 -13.92 13.92
N TYR A 79 -5.14 -13.57 12.80
CA TYR A 79 -4.15 -12.50 12.71
C TYR A 79 -4.62 -11.42 11.73
N LEU A 80 -4.31 -10.17 12.04
CA LEU A 80 -4.60 -9.02 11.20
C LEU A 80 -3.30 -8.42 10.66
N LYS A 81 -3.15 -8.40 9.34
CA LYS A 81 -2.07 -7.72 8.63
C LYS A 81 -2.54 -6.30 8.29
N LEU A 82 -2.06 -5.32 9.05
CA LEU A 82 -2.60 -3.97 9.11
C LEU A 82 -1.94 -3.03 8.08
N GLU A 83 -2.38 -3.08 6.83
CA GLU A 83 -1.81 -2.27 5.74
C GLU A 83 -2.16 -0.78 5.79
N GLY A 84 -3.06 -0.37 6.68
CA GLY A 84 -3.34 1.04 6.98
C GLY A 84 -2.17 1.80 7.64
N PHE A 85 -1.08 1.10 8.00
CA PHE A 85 0.13 1.70 8.58
C PHE A 85 1.16 2.14 7.53
N ASN A 86 0.85 1.98 6.25
CA ASN A 86 1.66 2.57 5.18
C ASN A 86 1.55 4.11 5.15
N PRO A 87 2.53 4.82 4.53
CA PRO A 87 2.59 6.29 4.51
C PRO A 87 1.29 7.05 4.20
N THR A 88 0.51 6.63 3.20
CA THR A 88 -0.77 7.26 2.83
C THR A 88 -1.98 6.61 3.50
N GLY A 89 -1.76 5.64 4.39
CA GLY A 89 -2.82 4.95 5.12
C GLY A 89 -3.47 3.79 4.36
N THR A 90 -2.84 3.32 3.27
CA THR A 90 -3.36 2.24 2.44
C THR A 90 -2.27 1.30 1.94
N TYR A 91 -2.64 0.04 1.69
CA TYR A 91 -1.79 -0.97 1.05
C TYR A 91 -1.28 -0.56 -0.35
N MET A 92 -1.96 0.37 -1.03
CA MET A 92 -1.61 0.84 -2.38
C MET A 92 -0.20 1.42 -2.47
N ASP A 93 0.35 1.93 -1.36
CA ASP A 93 1.69 2.49 -1.28
C ASP A 93 2.78 1.57 -1.77
N ARG A 94 2.61 0.25 -1.56
CA ARG A 94 3.58 -0.73 -2.03
C ARG A 94 3.66 -0.73 -3.56
N GLY A 95 2.51 -0.69 -4.23
CA GLY A 95 2.43 -0.58 -5.70
C GLY A 95 2.94 0.76 -6.21
N SER A 96 2.55 1.86 -5.57
CA SER A 96 2.96 3.22 -5.93
C SER A 96 4.47 3.44 -5.84
N SER A 97 5.13 2.80 -4.87
CA SER A 97 6.59 2.77 -4.73
C SER A 97 7.27 2.13 -5.96
N VAL A 98 6.76 0.98 -6.42
CA VAL A 98 7.24 0.31 -7.63
C VAL A 98 6.94 1.14 -8.89
N LEU A 99 5.74 1.72 -8.97
CA LEU A 99 5.32 2.59 -10.07
C LEU A 99 6.24 3.81 -10.21
N ALA A 100 6.52 4.51 -9.11
CA ALA A 100 7.41 5.68 -9.14
C ALA A 100 8.86 5.32 -9.51
N SER A 101 9.35 4.16 -9.05
CA SER A 101 10.68 3.64 -9.41
C SER A 101 10.77 3.28 -10.90
N PHE A 102 9.70 2.71 -11.45
CA PHE A 102 9.56 2.49 -12.88
C PHE A 102 9.63 3.81 -13.66
N PHE A 103 8.91 4.84 -13.20
CA PHE A 103 8.91 6.13 -13.86
C PHE A 103 10.29 6.78 -13.86
N LYS A 104 10.94 6.84 -12.68
CA LYS A 104 12.32 7.33 -12.53
C LYS A 104 13.32 6.63 -13.47
N THR A 105 13.19 5.31 -13.62
CA THR A 105 14.16 4.51 -14.39
C THR A 105 13.91 4.56 -15.90
N TYR A 106 12.65 4.45 -16.32
CA TYR A 106 12.30 4.18 -17.71
C TYR A 106 11.51 5.31 -18.40
N LYS A 107 10.99 6.26 -17.63
CA LYS A 107 10.11 7.35 -18.08
C LYS A 107 10.51 8.71 -17.47
N PRO A 108 11.81 9.07 -17.36
CA PRO A 108 12.25 10.21 -16.54
C PRO A 108 11.75 11.58 -17.02
N ASN A 109 11.29 11.68 -18.26
CA ASN A 109 10.78 12.91 -18.86
C ASN A 109 9.26 12.87 -19.11
N ASP A 110 8.60 11.73 -18.86
CA ASP A 110 7.17 11.57 -19.13
C ASP A 110 6.35 12.05 -17.92
N SER A 111 5.19 12.65 -18.18
CA SER A 111 4.19 12.86 -17.14
C SER A 111 3.51 11.54 -16.77
N ALA A 112 3.19 11.36 -15.50
CA ALA A 112 2.39 10.24 -15.05
C ALA A 112 0.90 10.58 -15.15
N ILE A 113 0.15 9.78 -15.91
CA ILE A 113 -1.31 9.93 -16.06
C ILE A 113 -1.97 8.78 -15.31
N ILE A 114 -2.67 9.10 -14.23
CA ILE A 114 -3.26 8.14 -13.29
C ILE A 114 -4.78 8.19 -13.42
N ARG A 115 -5.43 7.04 -13.52
CA ARG A 115 -6.89 6.96 -13.43
C ARG A 115 -7.31 7.10 -11.98
N TYR A 116 -8.28 7.97 -11.71
CA TYR A 116 -8.84 8.12 -10.38
C TYR A 116 -9.50 6.81 -9.93
N SER A 117 -8.99 6.25 -8.85
CA SER A 117 -9.67 5.24 -8.04
C SER A 117 -9.31 5.48 -6.58
N LYS A 118 -10.28 5.22 -5.70
CA LYS A 118 -10.19 5.47 -4.26
C LYS A 118 -8.87 4.93 -3.69
N ASP A 119 -8.21 5.70 -2.83
CA ASP A 119 -6.88 5.45 -2.25
C ASP A 119 -5.69 5.40 -3.24
N PHE A 120 -5.82 4.73 -4.39
CA PHE A 120 -4.74 4.54 -5.35
C PHE A 120 -4.26 5.86 -5.96
N ALA A 121 -5.17 6.76 -6.35
CA ALA A 121 -4.78 8.02 -6.97
C ALA A 121 -3.92 8.89 -6.01
N ILE A 122 -4.32 8.98 -4.74
CA ILE A 122 -3.56 9.70 -3.70
C ILE A 122 -2.21 9.03 -3.48
N SER A 123 -2.21 7.70 -3.35
CA SER A 123 -1.00 6.92 -3.18
C SER A 123 -0.03 7.15 -4.35
N ALA A 124 -0.48 6.97 -5.59
CA ALA A 124 0.34 7.18 -6.78
C ALA A 124 0.90 8.61 -6.84
N ALA A 125 0.05 9.63 -6.66
CA ALA A 125 0.47 11.04 -6.66
C ALA A 125 1.51 11.33 -5.56
N THR A 126 1.33 10.77 -4.36
CA THR A 126 2.26 10.95 -3.24
C THR A 126 3.68 10.46 -3.56
N TYR A 127 3.82 9.39 -4.34
CA TYR A 127 5.12 8.83 -4.72
C TYR A 127 5.67 9.44 -6.03
N LEU A 128 4.80 9.89 -6.94
CA LEU A 128 5.19 10.40 -8.25
C LEU A 128 5.50 11.90 -8.26
N THR A 129 4.63 12.74 -7.66
CA THR A 129 4.74 14.21 -7.69
C THR A 129 6.11 14.76 -7.30
N PRO A 130 6.84 14.21 -6.31
CA PRO A 130 8.18 14.71 -5.98
C PRO A 130 9.19 14.65 -7.13
N SER A 131 8.90 13.89 -8.19
CA SER A 131 9.83 13.69 -9.31
C SER A 131 9.22 13.79 -10.70
N HIS A 132 7.89 13.72 -10.82
CA HIS A 132 7.18 13.73 -12.10
C HIS A 132 5.93 14.60 -12.00
N ARG A 133 5.53 15.22 -13.11
CA ARG A 133 4.20 15.83 -13.19
C ARG A 133 3.15 14.73 -13.17
N THR A 134 2.19 14.85 -12.25
CA THR A 134 1.10 13.86 -12.09
C THR A 134 -0.21 14.47 -12.54
N LYS A 135 -0.86 13.83 -13.51
CA LYS A 135 -2.23 14.12 -13.94
C LYS A 135 -3.14 13.01 -13.46
N VAL A 136 -4.29 13.36 -12.87
CA VAL A 136 -5.30 12.41 -12.40
C VAL A 136 -6.58 12.58 -13.22
N VAL A 137 -7.00 11.50 -13.88
CA VAL A 137 -8.18 11.44 -14.73
C VAL A 137 -9.39 11.00 -13.90
N ILE A 138 -10.39 11.87 -13.77
CA ILE A 138 -11.61 11.65 -13.02
C ILE A 138 -12.76 11.42 -14.01
N GLU A 139 -13.16 10.16 -14.20
CA GLU A 139 -14.20 9.81 -15.17
C GLU A 139 -15.60 10.22 -14.73
N ASP A 140 -15.88 10.14 -13.43
CA ASP A 140 -17.15 10.53 -12.83
C ASP A 140 -16.91 11.39 -11.58
N PRO A 141 -16.78 12.73 -11.75
CA PRO A 141 -16.50 13.64 -10.64
C PRO A 141 -17.57 13.62 -9.54
N LEU A 142 -18.81 13.24 -9.86
CA LEU A 142 -19.90 13.18 -8.88
C LEU A 142 -19.80 11.95 -7.97
N LYS A 143 -19.08 10.91 -8.39
CA LYS A 143 -18.78 9.73 -7.56
C LYS A 143 -17.43 9.81 -6.86
N ALA A 144 -16.58 10.77 -7.23
CA ALA A 144 -15.30 10.97 -6.58
C ALA A 144 -15.49 11.51 -5.16
N ASP A 145 -14.58 11.14 -4.26
CA ASP A 145 -14.61 11.56 -2.86
C ASP A 145 -14.02 12.98 -2.78
N PRO A 146 -14.80 14.01 -2.36
CA PRO A 146 -14.31 15.38 -2.33
C PRO A 146 -13.07 15.57 -1.46
N GLU A 147 -12.92 14.77 -0.40
CA GLU A 147 -11.74 14.82 0.47
C GLU A 147 -10.49 14.28 -0.24
N GLU A 148 -10.66 13.26 -1.07
CA GLU A 148 -9.56 12.72 -1.88
C GLU A 148 -9.16 13.67 -3.00
N LEU A 149 -10.13 14.28 -3.68
CA LEU A 149 -9.86 15.31 -4.69
C LEU A 149 -9.11 16.50 -4.10
N THR A 150 -9.50 16.95 -2.92
CA THR A 150 -8.82 18.02 -2.19
C THR A 150 -7.37 17.63 -1.86
N SER A 151 -7.15 16.39 -1.42
CA SER A 151 -5.81 15.87 -1.13
C SER A 151 -4.93 15.82 -2.37
N LEU A 152 -5.49 15.45 -3.53
CA LEU A 152 -4.77 15.46 -4.80
C LEU A 152 -4.36 16.87 -5.23
N VAL A 153 -5.22 17.88 -5.02
CA VAL A 153 -4.88 19.28 -5.27
C VAL A 153 -3.72 19.74 -4.38
N TYR A 154 -3.71 19.38 -3.08
CA TYR A 154 -2.59 19.68 -2.19
C TYR A 154 -1.29 18.97 -2.57
N LEU A 155 -1.39 17.82 -3.22
CA LEU A 155 -0.25 17.11 -3.83
C LEU A 155 0.14 17.68 -5.20
N ASN A 156 -0.37 18.86 -5.60
CA ASN A 156 -0.11 19.49 -6.90
C ASN A 156 -0.39 18.58 -8.11
N ALA A 157 -1.34 17.65 -7.97
CA ALA A 157 -1.78 16.82 -9.10
C ALA A 157 -2.74 17.61 -9.98
N GLU A 158 -2.56 17.51 -11.30
CA GLU A 158 -3.49 18.10 -12.29
C GLU A 158 -4.74 17.22 -12.39
N LEU A 159 -5.89 17.73 -11.95
CA LEU A 159 -7.16 17.01 -12.08
C LEU A 159 -7.80 17.30 -13.44
N CYS A 160 -8.22 16.27 -14.17
CA CYS A 160 -8.85 16.41 -15.47
C CYS A 160 -9.96 15.37 -15.68
N THR A 161 -10.86 15.61 -16.63
CA THR A 161 -11.96 14.69 -16.99
C THR A 161 -11.80 14.10 -18.39
N GLU A 162 -10.78 14.52 -19.14
CA GLU A 162 -10.46 14.00 -20.46
C GLU A 162 -10.09 12.51 -20.37
N ARG A 163 -10.53 11.72 -21.36
CA ARG A 163 -10.19 10.29 -21.42
C ARG A 163 -8.80 10.11 -22.00
N TYR A 164 -7.91 9.55 -21.19
CA TYR A 164 -6.59 9.09 -21.62
C TYR A 164 -6.56 7.56 -21.65
N ARG A 165 -6.21 6.98 -22.81
CA ARG A 165 -6.18 5.52 -22.97
C ARG A 165 -5.02 4.91 -22.19
N GLU A 166 -3.93 5.66 -22.08
CA GLU A 166 -2.71 5.36 -21.36
C GLU A 166 -2.79 5.63 -19.85
N ALA A 167 -3.93 6.12 -19.35
CA ALA A 167 -4.11 6.36 -17.92
C ALA A 167 -3.92 5.06 -17.13
N ILE A 168 -3.00 5.09 -16.19
CA ILE A 168 -2.60 3.95 -15.39
C ILE A 168 -3.65 3.70 -14.32
N SER A 169 -4.24 2.52 -14.35
CA SER A 169 -5.22 2.03 -13.38
C SER A 169 -4.54 1.20 -12.29
N TYR A 170 -5.25 0.96 -11.19
CA TYR A 170 -4.74 0.16 -10.06
C TYR A 170 -4.30 -1.25 -10.46
N ASP A 171 -4.97 -1.88 -11.42
CA ASP A 171 -4.75 -3.24 -11.93
C ASP A 171 -3.53 -3.41 -12.86
N ASN A 172 -2.61 -2.44 -12.89
CA ASN A 172 -1.37 -2.56 -13.64
C ASN A 172 -0.38 -3.56 -12.97
N PRO A 173 0.52 -4.20 -13.74
CA PRO A 173 1.49 -5.17 -13.21
C PRO A 173 2.44 -4.61 -12.14
N LEU A 174 2.82 -3.33 -12.20
CA LEU A 174 3.73 -2.75 -11.20
C LEU A 174 3.09 -2.71 -9.82
N THR A 175 1.77 -2.49 -9.76
CA THR A 175 1.02 -2.63 -8.52
C THR A 175 1.15 -4.04 -7.94
N ILE A 176 1.00 -5.08 -8.78
CA ILE A 176 1.09 -6.48 -8.35
C ILE A 176 2.45 -6.78 -7.73
N GLU A 177 3.52 -6.29 -8.38
CA GLU A 177 4.90 -6.42 -7.89
C GLU A 177 5.13 -5.76 -6.53
N GLY A 178 4.46 -4.64 -6.25
CA GLY A 178 4.49 -4.02 -4.94
C GLY A 178 3.68 -4.79 -3.90
N LEU A 179 2.43 -5.13 -4.23
CA LEU A 179 1.48 -5.75 -3.30
C LEU A 179 1.88 -7.16 -2.87
N LYS A 180 2.52 -7.95 -3.73
CA LYS A 180 2.99 -9.29 -3.37
C LYS A 180 3.95 -9.29 -2.18
N THR A 181 4.64 -8.17 -1.91
CA THR A 181 5.54 -8.06 -0.76
C THR A 181 4.83 -8.20 0.60
N ILE A 182 3.50 -8.12 0.64
CA ILE A 182 2.71 -8.43 1.83
C ILE A 182 2.94 -9.89 2.27
N ILE A 183 2.97 -10.86 1.35
CA ILE A 183 3.20 -12.26 1.72
C ILE A 183 4.67 -12.49 2.13
N PHE A 184 5.61 -11.78 1.52
CA PHE A 184 7.02 -11.82 1.91
C PHE A 184 7.23 -11.36 3.36
N GLU A 185 6.50 -10.34 3.81
CA GLU A 185 6.53 -9.89 5.21
C GLU A 185 5.92 -10.89 6.19
N ILE A 186 4.97 -11.71 5.75
CA ILE A 186 4.39 -12.78 6.56
C ILE A 186 5.42 -13.92 6.69
N VAL A 187 6.02 -14.32 5.56
CA VAL A 187 7.08 -15.34 5.50
C VAL A 187 8.31 -14.94 6.30
N GLU A 188 8.76 -13.69 6.20
CA GLU A 188 9.89 -13.19 6.98
C GLU A 188 9.65 -13.26 8.49
N ARG A 189 8.38 -13.22 8.94
CA ARG A 189 8.03 -13.42 10.36
C ARG A 189 8.09 -14.89 10.80
N GLY A 190 8.48 -15.80 9.92
CA GLY A 190 8.54 -17.24 10.17
C GLY A 190 7.21 -17.96 10.00
N ILE A 191 6.20 -17.31 9.42
CA ILE A 191 4.92 -17.94 9.10
C ILE A 191 4.99 -18.41 7.65
N THR A 192 4.97 -19.72 7.43
CA THR A 192 5.11 -20.33 6.09
C THR A 192 3.88 -21.10 5.65
N GLU A 193 2.84 -21.15 6.47
CA GLU A 193 1.60 -21.85 6.19
C GLU A 193 0.38 -21.14 6.78
N GLY A 194 -0.81 -21.50 6.29
CA GLY A 194 -2.08 -21.04 6.83
C GLY A 194 -3.03 -20.48 5.77
N LYS A 195 -4.15 -19.90 6.23
CA LYS A 195 -5.17 -19.30 5.36
C LYS A 195 -4.97 -17.80 5.25
N ILE A 196 -4.71 -17.29 4.05
CA ILE A 196 -4.64 -15.85 3.78
C ILE A 196 -6.02 -15.38 3.31
N LEU A 197 -6.66 -14.55 4.11
CA LEU A 197 -8.01 -14.05 3.86
C LEU A 197 -7.90 -12.65 3.26
N VAL A 198 -8.22 -12.55 1.97
CA VAL A 198 -8.02 -11.33 1.19
C VAL A 198 -9.38 -10.73 0.86
N PRO A 199 -9.71 -9.52 1.37
CA PRO A 199 -10.88 -8.83 0.88
C PRO A 199 -10.64 -8.38 -0.56
N SER A 200 -11.52 -8.78 -1.47
CA SER A 200 -11.29 -8.69 -2.91
C SER A 200 -12.44 -7.97 -3.61
N GLU A 201 -12.17 -6.74 -4.04
CA GLU A 201 -13.08 -6.00 -4.95
C GLU A 201 -12.67 -6.23 -6.40
N SER A 202 -11.49 -5.77 -6.81
CA SER A 202 -10.99 -5.97 -8.18
C SER A 202 -10.24 -7.28 -8.38
N GLY A 203 -9.84 -7.97 -7.30
CA GLY A 203 -9.04 -9.20 -7.34
C GLY A 203 -7.53 -9.02 -7.43
N VAL A 204 -7.05 -7.81 -7.71
CA VAL A 204 -5.61 -7.51 -7.88
C VAL A 204 -4.82 -7.89 -6.63
N LEU A 205 -5.35 -7.62 -5.43
CA LEU A 205 -4.66 -7.96 -4.19
C LEU A 205 -4.52 -9.48 -4.02
N ALA A 206 -5.57 -10.26 -4.28
CA ALA A 206 -5.52 -11.72 -4.19
C ALA A 206 -4.52 -12.30 -5.20
N LEU A 207 -4.55 -11.80 -6.44
CA LEU A 207 -3.60 -12.15 -7.50
C LEU A 207 -2.16 -11.80 -7.10
N SER A 208 -1.94 -10.68 -6.43
CA SER A 208 -0.61 -10.26 -5.98
C SER A 208 -0.06 -11.18 -4.90
N ILE A 209 -0.87 -11.56 -3.91
CA ILE A 209 -0.47 -12.53 -2.89
C ILE A 209 -0.14 -13.88 -3.53
N TRP A 210 -0.97 -14.35 -4.46
CA TRP A 210 -0.74 -15.57 -5.23
C TRP A 210 0.57 -15.51 -5.99
N LYS A 211 0.83 -14.41 -6.70
CA LYS A 211 2.08 -14.21 -7.43
C LYS A 211 3.28 -14.24 -6.49
N GLY A 212 3.18 -13.62 -5.32
CA GLY A 212 4.23 -13.68 -4.30
C GLY A 212 4.55 -15.11 -3.87
N ILE A 213 3.55 -15.95 -3.65
CA ILE A 213 3.75 -17.37 -3.33
C ILE A 213 4.46 -18.08 -4.50
N LYS A 214 4.04 -17.84 -5.74
CA LYS A 214 4.67 -18.43 -6.93
C LYS A 214 6.12 -17.96 -7.11
N ASP A 215 6.42 -16.71 -6.79
CA ASP A 215 7.78 -16.18 -6.87
C ASP A 215 8.68 -16.76 -5.76
N LEU A 216 8.14 -17.07 -4.57
CA LEU A 216 8.85 -17.82 -3.53
C LEU A 216 9.13 -19.27 -3.97
N GLU A 217 8.14 -19.96 -4.54
CA GLU A 217 8.28 -21.31 -5.08
C GLU A 217 9.37 -21.36 -6.17
N LYS A 218 9.35 -20.42 -7.12
CA LYS A 218 10.39 -20.27 -8.17
C LYS A 218 11.78 -20.00 -7.59
N ALA A 219 11.85 -19.39 -6.41
CA ALA A 219 13.08 -19.16 -5.67
C ALA A 219 13.46 -20.32 -4.72
N ASN A 220 12.84 -21.49 -4.88
CA ASN A 220 13.02 -22.69 -4.05
C ASN A 220 12.70 -22.48 -2.56
N PHE A 221 11.78 -21.57 -2.25
CA PHE A 221 11.26 -21.37 -0.91
C PHE A 221 9.80 -21.85 -0.83
N GLU A 222 9.60 -23.02 -0.25
CA GLU A 222 8.28 -23.64 -0.15
C GLU A 222 7.41 -23.00 0.93
N THR A 223 6.12 -22.83 0.62
CA THR A 223 5.10 -22.36 1.55
C THR A 223 3.81 -23.15 1.35
N ASN A 224 2.97 -23.23 2.38
CA ASN A 224 1.69 -23.94 2.35
C ASN A 224 0.55 -22.99 2.71
N PHE A 225 0.36 -21.97 1.85
CA PHE A 225 -0.71 -21.00 2.02
C PHE A 225 -1.93 -21.33 1.17
N LYS A 226 -3.10 -21.21 1.78
CA LYS A 226 -4.39 -21.21 1.07
C LYS A 226 -4.93 -19.79 0.98
N ILE A 227 -5.05 -19.27 -0.23
CA ILE A 227 -5.62 -17.93 -0.46
C ILE A 227 -7.13 -18.06 -0.56
N ILE A 228 -7.85 -17.28 0.25
CA ILE A 228 -9.30 -17.16 0.17
C ILE A 228 -9.66 -15.71 -0.12
N ALA A 229 -10.07 -15.44 -1.35
CA ALA A 229 -10.56 -14.15 -1.80
C ALA A 229 -12.03 -14.00 -1.36
N ALA A 230 -12.27 -13.16 -0.36
CA ALA A 230 -13.61 -12.81 0.10
C ALA A 230 -14.18 -11.72 -0.80
N VAL A 231 -15.26 -12.03 -1.51
CA VAL A 231 -15.88 -11.15 -2.52
C VAL A 231 -17.36 -10.93 -2.20
N LEU A 232 -17.95 -9.85 -2.72
CA LEU A 232 -19.40 -9.67 -2.69
C LEU A 232 -20.06 -10.56 -3.74
N GLU A 233 -21.16 -11.23 -3.37
CA GLU A 233 -21.84 -12.21 -4.24
C GLU A 233 -22.20 -11.65 -5.63
N ASP A 234 -22.66 -10.40 -5.67
CA ASP A 234 -23.12 -9.71 -6.88
C ASP A 234 -22.01 -8.96 -7.63
N ASN A 235 -20.79 -8.89 -7.08
CA ASN A 235 -19.73 -8.09 -7.66
C ASN A 235 -18.34 -8.69 -7.34
N TYR A 236 -17.80 -9.45 -8.30
CA TYR A 236 -16.44 -9.97 -8.23
C TYR A 236 -15.84 -10.16 -9.62
N PRO A 237 -14.49 -10.05 -9.75
CA PRO A 237 -13.79 -10.19 -11.01
C PRO A 237 -13.84 -11.63 -11.50
N SER A 238 -14.37 -11.83 -12.71
CA SER A 238 -14.48 -13.16 -13.32
C SER A 238 -13.12 -13.84 -13.52
N TYR A 239 -12.06 -13.07 -13.76
CA TYR A 239 -10.73 -13.60 -14.04
C TYR A 239 -10.14 -14.40 -12.89
N LEU A 240 -10.52 -14.12 -11.63
CA LEU A 240 -10.02 -14.89 -10.48
C LEU A 240 -10.43 -16.36 -10.53
N LYS A 241 -11.52 -16.71 -11.21
CA LYS A 241 -11.98 -18.10 -11.35
C LYS A 241 -10.97 -19.00 -12.06
N ASN A 242 -10.15 -18.40 -12.92
CA ASN A 242 -9.21 -19.12 -13.78
C ASN A 242 -7.82 -19.24 -13.12
N ILE A 243 -7.62 -18.66 -11.93
CA ILE A 243 -6.34 -18.70 -11.22
C ILE A 243 -6.33 -19.85 -10.21
N GLU A 244 -5.64 -20.93 -10.56
CA GLU A 244 -5.48 -22.08 -9.68
C GLU A 244 -4.75 -21.70 -8.38
N GLY A 245 -5.30 -22.11 -7.23
CA GLY A 245 -4.74 -21.80 -5.90
C GLY A 245 -5.40 -20.61 -5.19
N ILE A 246 -6.33 -19.90 -5.83
CA ILE A 246 -7.19 -18.90 -5.18
C ILE A 246 -8.60 -19.48 -5.00
N GLN A 247 -9.04 -19.66 -3.76
CA GLN A 247 -10.44 -19.98 -3.46
C GLN A 247 -11.25 -18.68 -3.40
N ILE A 248 -12.41 -18.64 -4.05
CA ILE A 248 -13.35 -17.53 -3.95
C ILE A 248 -14.42 -17.89 -2.90
N GLU A 249 -14.58 -17.04 -1.89
CA GLU A 249 -15.70 -17.10 -0.94
C GLU A 249 -16.61 -15.90 -1.17
N LYS A 250 -17.88 -16.17 -1.48
CA LYS A 250 -18.89 -15.14 -1.72
C LYS A 250 -19.61 -14.78 -0.42
N ILE A 251 -19.78 -13.49 -0.17
CA ILE A 251 -20.45 -12.96 1.00
C ILE A 251 -21.60 -12.06 0.54
N LYS A 252 -22.75 -12.19 1.20
CA LYS A 252 -23.93 -11.37 0.90
C LYS A 252 -23.80 -9.98 1.49
N LEU A 253 -24.42 -8.97 0.87
CA LEU A 253 -24.34 -7.58 1.33
C LEU A 253 -24.93 -7.40 2.74
N ASN A 254 -26.05 -8.06 3.04
CA ASN A 254 -26.65 -8.02 4.38
C ASN A 254 -25.72 -8.63 5.44
N GLU A 255 -25.12 -9.78 5.14
CA GLU A 255 -24.12 -10.41 6.01
C GLU A 255 -22.90 -9.50 6.22
N LEU A 256 -22.43 -8.80 5.19
CA LEU A 256 -21.35 -7.82 5.32
C LEU A 256 -21.72 -6.68 6.29
N ILE A 257 -22.92 -6.11 6.16
CA ILE A 257 -23.40 -5.03 7.03
C ILE A 257 -23.49 -5.51 8.47
N ASP A 258 -24.06 -6.69 8.72
CA ASP A 258 -24.19 -7.26 10.05
C ASP A 258 -22.82 -7.48 10.71
N ASN A 259 -21.87 -8.07 9.98
CA ASN A 259 -20.50 -8.27 10.44
C ASN A 259 -19.79 -6.94 10.71
N PHE A 260 -19.97 -5.94 9.86
CA PHE A 260 -19.40 -4.61 10.06
C PHE A 260 -19.94 -3.95 11.34
N ILE A 261 -21.25 -4.03 11.59
CA ILE A 261 -21.88 -3.51 12.82
C ILE A 261 -21.31 -4.23 14.05
N GLU A 262 -21.14 -5.55 13.99
CA GLU A 262 -20.55 -6.32 15.10
C GLU A 262 -19.11 -5.88 15.39
N LEU A 263 -18.28 -5.71 14.36
CA LEU A 263 -16.91 -5.24 14.49
C LEU A 263 -16.85 -3.82 15.07
N ALA A 264 -17.71 -2.92 14.59
CA ALA A 264 -17.79 -1.57 15.11
C ALA A 264 -18.18 -1.54 16.59
N ARG A 265 -19.14 -2.38 17.02
CA ARG A 265 -19.53 -2.52 18.44
C ARG A 265 -18.38 -3.03 19.31
N LYS A 266 -17.49 -3.85 18.76
CA LYS A 266 -16.24 -4.29 19.42
C LYS A 266 -15.11 -3.26 19.35
N GLY A 267 -15.37 -2.06 18.86
CA GLY A 267 -14.39 -0.97 18.74
C GLY A 267 -13.39 -1.15 17.60
N VAL A 268 -13.62 -2.09 16.68
CA VAL A 268 -12.74 -2.35 15.53
C VAL A 268 -13.11 -1.40 14.40
N LYS A 269 -12.22 -0.45 14.10
CA LYS A 269 -12.38 0.50 12.98
C LYS A 269 -11.71 -0.04 11.74
N VAL A 270 -12.50 -0.62 10.83
CA VAL A 270 -12.04 -1.12 9.53
C VAL A 270 -12.88 -0.52 8.41
N LYS A 271 -12.32 -0.44 7.20
CA LYS A 271 -13.13 -0.17 6.00
C LYS A 271 -14.10 -1.33 5.78
N LEU A 272 -15.27 -1.06 5.19
CA LEU A 272 -16.31 -2.06 4.95
C LEU A 272 -15.78 -3.29 4.22
N VAL A 273 -14.95 -3.08 3.19
CA VAL A 273 -14.29 -4.14 2.41
C VAL A 273 -13.41 -5.04 3.28
N SER A 274 -12.66 -4.46 4.23
CA SER A 274 -11.84 -5.24 5.17
C SER A 274 -12.69 -6.08 6.14
N ALA A 275 -13.96 -5.71 6.38
CA ALA A 275 -14.85 -6.50 7.22
C ALA A 275 -15.17 -7.87 6.59
N LEU A 276 -15.13 -8.00 5.26
CA LEU A 276 -15.29 -9.30 4.56
C LEU A 276 -14.28 -10.35 5.05
N GLY A 277 -13.00 -9.96 5.10
CA GLY A 277 -11.93 -10.87 5.52
C GLY A 277 -12.02 -11.22 7.02
N VAL A 278 -12.41 -10.26 7.86
CA VAL A 278 -12.57 -10.49 9.30
C VAL A 278 -13.77 -11.39 9.60
N ALA A 279 -14.90 -11.16 8.93
CA ALA A 279 -16.09 -12.02 9.02
C ALA A 279 -15.76 -13.47 8.67
N LEU A 280 -15.04 -13.66 7.56
CA LEU A 280 -14.61 -14.97 7.12
C LEU A 280 -13.67 -15.63 8.13
N ALA A 281 -12.74 -14.88 8.72
CA ALA A 281 -11.85 -15.39 9.78
C ALA A 281 -12.64 -15.86 11.00
N MET A 282 -13.65 -15.10 11.41
CA MET A 282 -14.50 -15.47 12.55
C MET A 282 -15.30 -16.75 12.29
N LYS A 283 -15.84 -16.90 11.08
CA LYS A 283 -16.54 -18.10 10.60
C LYS A 283 -15.63 -19.32 10.58
N LEU A 284 -14.40 -19.17 10.09
CA LEU A 284 -13.41 -20.25 9.99
C LEU A 284 -12.73 -20.57 11.34
N GLY A 285 -12.68 -19.60 12.26
CA GLY A 285 -11.98 -19.72 13.53
C GLY A 285 -10.45 -19.59 13.42
N GLU A 286 -9.92 -19.26 12.25
CA GLU A 286 -8.49 -19.10 12.00
C GLU A 286 -8.27 -18.22 10.75
N GLY A 287 -7.04 -17.73 10.58
CA GLY A 287 -6.58 -17.12 9.33
C GLY A 287 -5.87 -15.79 9.51
N ILE A 288 -5.16 -15.38 8.46
CA ILE A 288 -4.43 -14.13 8.38
C ILE A 288 -5.22 -13.19 7.47
N VAL A 289 -5.88 -12.21 8.06
CA VAL A 289 -6.72 -11.24 7.36
C VAL A 289 -5.86 -10.06 6.90
N ILE A 290 -5.91 -9.76 5.60
CA ILE A 290 -5.30 -8.53 5.07
C ILE A 290 -6.28 -7.38 5.27
N VAL A 291 -5.90 -6.42 6.11
CA VAL A 291 -6.69 -5.21 6.39
C VAL A 291 -6.12 -4.06 5.56
N THR A 292 -6.81 -3.70 4.49
CA THR A 292 -6.29 -2.87 3.39
C THR A 292 -6.12 -1.39 3.74
N GLY A 293 -6.81 -0.89 4.78
CA GLY A 293 -6.67 0.49 5.22
C GLY A 293 -7.41 0.78 6.52
N GLU A 294 -7.08 1.92 7.13
CA GLU A 294 -7.86 2.47 8.25
C GLU A 294 -8.92 3.42 7.70
N SER A 295 -10.10 3.44 8.33
CA SER A 295 -11.01 4.58 8.24
C SER A 295 -10.41 5.72 9.06
N LYS A 296 -9.37 6.39 8.53
CA LYS A 296 -8.90 7.65 9.09
C LYS A 296 -9.94 8.70 8.72
N GLY A 297 -10.76 9.12 9.70
CA GLY A 297 -11.49 10.36 9.57
C GLY A 297 -10.48 11.47 9.35
N VAL A 298 -10.53 12.12 8.20
CA VAL A 298 -9.68 13.27 7.91
C VAL A 298 -10.01 14.33 8.98
N ASN A 299 -9.02 14.73 9.77
CA ASN A 299 -9.15 15.96 10.56
C ASN A 299 -9.02 17.13 9.58
N LEU A 300 -10.11 17.46 8.91
CA LEU A 300 -10.27 18.71 8.17
C LEU A 300 -10.37 19.86 9.19
N ARG A 301 -9.21 20.31 9.68
CA ARG A 301 -9.04 21.72 10.00
C ARG A 301 -8.00 22.25 9.05
N GLY A 302 -8.46 22.98 8.05
CA GLY A 302 -7.61 23.69 7.11
C GLY A 302 -6.54 24.44 7.88
N SER A 303 -5.28 24.14 7.56
CA SER A 303 -4.15 24.91 8.05
C SER A 303 -4.15 26.24 7.32
N GLN A 304 -4.87 27.22 7.87
CA GLN A 304 -4.26 28.54 7.89
C GLN A 304 -2.92 28.39 8.61
N SER A 305 -1.85 28.75 7.91
CA SER A 305 -0.47 28.74 8.40
C SER A 305 -0.38 29.56 9.68
N PHE A 306 -0.39 28.87 10.82
CA PHE A 306 0.01 29.42 12.10
C PHE A 306 1.08 28.50 12.68
N TRP A 307 2.32 28.99 12.66
CA TRP A 307 3.40 28.45 13.49
C TRP A 307 3.03 28.65 14.96
N ASN A 308 2.36 27.67 15.53
CA ASN A 308 2.10 27.60 16.97
C ASN A 308 3.35 27.11 17.72
N ASP A 309 3.35 27.27 19.05
CA ASP A 309 4.54 27.03 19.86
C ASP A 309 5.04 25.58 19.75
N ILE A 310 4.13 24.60 19.65
CA ILE A 310 4.52 23.19 19.49
C ILE A 310 5.26 22.94 18.17
N LYS A 311 4.84 23.56 17.06
CA LYS A 311 5.52 23.42 15.76
C LYS A 311 6.90 24.07 15.79
N LYS A 312 7.03 25.26 16.39
CA LYS A 312 8.32 25.95 16.56
C LYS A 312 9.27 25.14 17.44
N ASP A 313 8.79 24.64 18.56
CA ASP A 313 9.59 23.84 19.50
C ASP A 313 10.03 22.50 18.87
N ILE A 314 9.17 21.86 18.05
CA ILE A 314 9.55 20.67 17.28
C ILE A 314 10.62 21.00 16.24
N ALA A 315 10.45 22.06 15.45
CA ALA A 315 11.43 22.46 14.45
C ALA A 315 12.79 22.75 15.10
N LYS A 316 12.79 23.44 16.24
CA LYS A 316 14.00 23.70 17.04
C LYS A 316 14.63 22.43 17.59
N ALA A 317 13.84 21.47 18.07
CA ALA A 317 14.36 20.18 18.54
C ALA A 317 15.04 19.38 17.40
N LEU A 318 14.55 19.52 16.17
CA LEU A 318 15.10 18.89 14.98
C LEU A 318 16.32 19.61 14.39
N GLU A 319 16.59 20.85 14.80
CA GLU A 319 17.65 21.69 14.26
C GLU A 319 19.05 21.09 14.52
N GLY A 320 19.86 20.98 13.46
CA GLY A 320 21.18 20.36 13.53
C GLY A 320 21.20 18.85 13.81
N LYS A 321 20.04 18.18 13.86
CA LYS A 321 19.94 16.73 14.05
C LYS A 321 19.77 16.03 12.69
N LYS A 322 20.45 14.89 12.52
CA LYS A 322 20.24 14.01 11.35
C LYS A 322 18.85 13.37 11.30
N GLY A 323 18.10 13.45 12.41
CA GLY A 323 16.71 13.06 12.52
C GLY A 323 16.39 12.35 13.83
N MET A 324 15.17 12.51 14.31
CA MET A 324 14.70 12.02 15.62
C MET A 324 13.36 11.32 15.48
N THR A 325 13.11 10.31 16.31
CA THR A 325 11.78 9.70 16.44
C THR A 325 10.81 10.65 17.14
N ALA A 326 9.50 10.51 16.91
CA ALA A 326 8.49 11.28 17.64
C ALA A 326 8.62 11.12 19.17
N TYR A 327 9.06 9.96 19.64
CA TYR A 327 9.32 9.71 21.07
C TYR A 327 10.56 10.45 21.59
N GLU A 328 11.64 10.52 20.80
CA GLU A 328 12.82 11.30 21.17
C GLU A 328 12.50 12.79 21.24
N ILE A 329 11.74 13.31 20.27
CA ILE A 329 11.27 14.70 20.25
C ILE A 329 10.36 14.96 21.46
N TRP A 330 9.40 14.07 21.71
CA TRP A 330 8.53 14.17 22.88
C TRP A 330 9.33 14.15 24.18
N ARG A 331 10.36 13.29 24.30
CA ARG A 331 11.16 13.22 25.52
C ARG A 331 11.90 14.53 25.82
N GLU A 332 12.32 15.26 24.79
CA GLU A 332 12.92 16.59 24.94
C GLU A 332 11.89 17.67 25.29
N LEU A 333 10.63 17.51 24.83
CA LEU A 333 9.56 18.49 24.99
C LEU A 333 8.46 18.05 26.00
N LYS A 334 8.72 17.00 26.79
CA LYS A 334 7.69 16.28 27.58
C LYS A 334 7.04 17.13 28.65
N GLU A 335 7.73 18.16 29.13
CA GLU A 335 7.24 19.09 30.14
C GLU A 335 6.15 20.02 29.60
N LYS A 336 6.09 20.20 28.27
CA LYS A 336 5.14 21.09 27.60
C LYS A 336 4.05 20.36 26.83
N TYR A 337 4.38 19.21 26.24
CA TYR A 337 3.49 18.57 25.26
C TYR A 337 3.32 17.07 25.52
N THR A 338 2.11 16.58 25.21
CA THR A 338 1.84 15.15 25.18
C THR A 338 2.42 14.50 23.93
N LEU A 339 2.72 13.21 24.00
CA LEU A 339 3.20 12.45 22.84
C LEU A 339 2.21 12.52 21.67
N ARG A 340 0.90 12.45 21.95
CA ARG A 340 -0.16 12.62 20.94
C ARG A 340 -0.13 14.01 20.29
N GLY A 341 0.15 15.05 21.07
CA GLY A 341 0.32 16.42 20.56
C GLY A 341 1.50 16.52 19.59
N ILE A 342 2.64 15.90 19.94
CA ILE A 342 3.82 15.83 19.07
C ILE A 342 3.50 15.13 17.74
N TYR A 343 2.83 13.97 17.77
CA TYR A 343 2.42 13.27 16.55
C TYR A 343 1.55 14.15 15.63
N LYS A 344 0.53 14.81 16.18
CA LYS A 344 -0.36 15.68 15.39
C LYS A 344 0.38 16.89 14.79
N ALA A 345 1.32 17.47 15.52
CA ALA A 345 2.11 18.59 15.03
C ALA A 345 3.13 18.14 13.95
N LEU A 346 3.75 16.97 14.09
CA LEU A 346 4.62 16.38 13.07
C LEU A 346 3.87 16.07 11.78
N GLU A 347 2.65 15.50 11.86
CA GLU A 347 1.80 15.28 10.68
C GLU A 347 1.52 16.59 9.93
N SER A 348 1.23 17.68 10.66
CA SER A 348 1.01 19.00 10.06
C SER A 348 2.28 19.59 9.46
N LEU A 349 3.43 19.49 10.14
CA LEU A 349 4.72 19.99 9.62
C LEU A 349 5.19 19.22 8.38
N GLU A 350 4.88 17.93 8.31
CA GLU A 350 5.19 17.07 7.17
C GLU A 350 4.28 17.40 5.97
N ALA A 351 2.98 17.63 6.21
CA ALA A 351 2.07 18.13 5.18
C ALA A 351 2.47 19.51 4.65
N GLU A 352 3.06 20.36 5.49
CA GLU A 352 3.59 21.69 5.13
C GLU A 352 4.98 21.64 4.47
N GLY A 353 5.59 20.46 4.35
CA GLY A 353 6.93 20.31 3.75
C GLY A 353 8.09 20.87 4.58
N ILE A 354 7.84 21.25 5.84
CA ILE A 354 8.87 21.78 6.75
C ILE A 354 9.72 20.65 7.35
N VAL A 355 9.08 19.53 7.63
CA VAL A 355 9.70 18.33 8.17
C VAL A 355 9.56 17.22 7.14
N ILE A 356 10.62 16.47 6.92
CA ILE A 356 10.55 15.19 6.21
C ILE A 356 10.56 14.06 7.23
N SER A 357 9.75 13.03 6.99
CA SER A 357 9.93 11.76 7.68
C SER A 357 10.64 10.76 6.81
N PHE A 358 11.45 9.94 7.44
CA PHE A 358 12.14 8.82 6.83
C PHE A 358 12.21 7.67 7.82
N PHE A 359 12.52 6.48 7.33
CA PHE A 359 12.60 5.29 8.15
C PHE A 359 14.04 4.80 8.24
N GLU A 360 14.40 4.31 9.42
CA GLU A 360 15.71 3.70 9.69
C GLU A 360 15.48 2.38 10.41
N MET A 361 16.35 1.39 10.19
CA MET A 361 16.37 0.16 10.98
C MET A 361 17.16 0.39 12.27
N ARG A 362 16.52 0.25 13.43
CA ARG A 362 17.20 0.16 14.74
C ARG A 362 17.07 -1.27 15.25
N LYS A 363 18.17 -2.03 15.17
CA LYS A 363 18.16 -3.50 15.36
C LYS A 363 17.15 -4.11 14.38
N ASN A 364 16.16 -4.86 14.88
CA ASN A 364 15.14 -5.52 14.06
C ASN A 364 13.82 -4.73 13.98
N LYS A 365 13.83 -3.44 14.35
CA LYS A 365 12.64 -2.58 14.32
C LYS A 365 12.84 -1.42 13.36
N LYS A 366 11.91 -1.28 12.42
CA LYS A 366 11.74 -0.08 11.61
C LYS A 366 11.25 1.05 12.51
N VAL A 367 12.01 2.14 12.56
CA VAL A 367 11.66 3.35 13.32
C VAL A 367 11.45 4.51 12.37
N ARG A 368 10.35 5.24 12.56
CA ARG A 368 10.08 6.49 11.85
C ARG A 368 10.84 7.63 12.53
N LYS A 369 11.62 8.35 11.76
CA LYS A 369 12.36 9.53 12.18
C LYS A 369 11.93 10.73 11.35
N TYR A 370 12.15 11.90 11.91
CA TYR A 370 11.78 13.19 11.37
C TYR A 370 13.02 14.06 11.35
N SER A 371 13.23 14.83 10.29
CA SER A 371 14.25 15.89 10.21
C SER A 371 13.65 17.11 9.55
N LEU A 372 14.28 18.27 9.74
CA LEU A 372 13.95 19.42 8.91
C LEU A 372 14.20 19.10 7.44
N PHE A 373 13.36 19.62 6.55
CA PHE A 373 13.62 19.60 5.12
C PHE A 373 14.97 20.31 4.86
N PRO A 374 15.89 19.73 4.07
CA PRO A 374 17.15 20.39 3.75
C PRO A 374 16.86 21.76 3.15
N SER A 375 17.39 22.82 3.78
CA SER A 375 17.22 24.21 3.32
C SER A 375 17.82 24.43 1.95
#